data_AF-A7MLR1-F1
#
_entry.id   AF-A7MLR1-F1
#
_cell.length_a   1.000
_cell.length_b   1.000
_cell.length_c   1.000
_cell.angle_alpha   90.00
_cell.angle_beta   90.00
_cell.angle_gamma   90.00
#
_symmetry.space_group_name_H-M   'P 1'
#
loop_
_entity.id
_entity.type
_entity.pdbx_description
1 polymer ?
#
loop_
_entity_poly.entity_id
_entity_poly.type
_entity_poly.pdbx_seq_one_letter_code
_entity_poly.pdbx_strand_id
1 'polypeptide(L)'
;MAEELDAIGVISQLDARALELLVEAYTEYRHHCDTLEIEGYTYRTETQTGDVLIKAHPAAMMKADAWKRLRAMLAEFGMTPASRSKVSAKTPDAVDPLAEFMKARD
;
A
#
# COMPACT_ATOMS: atom_id res chain seq x y z
N MET A 1 -1.08 3.04 -11.28
CA MET A 1 -0.99 1.88 -10.36
C MET A 1 -0.87 0.55 -11.11
N ALA A 2 -1.88 0.06 -11.82
CA ALA A 2 -1.78 -1.24 -12.50
C ALA A 2 -0.72 -1.27 -13.63
N GLU A 3 -0.69 -0.25 -14.50
CA GLU A 3 0.31 -0.15 -15.58
C GLU A 3 1.74 0.03 -15.06
N GLU A 4 1.93 0.77 -13.95
CA GLU A 4 3.24 0.98 -13.33
C GLU A 4 3.81 -0.28 -12.68
N LEU A 5 2.93 -1.18 -12.22
CA LEU A 5 3.31 -2.47 -11.63
C LEU A 5 3.62 -3.53 -12.70
N ASP A 6 2.84 -3.52 -13.78
CA ASP A 6 3.06 -4.39 -14.96
C ASP A 6 4.38 -4.04 -15.65
N ALA A 7 4.71 -2.75 -15.75
CA ALA A 7 5.98 -2.25 -16.29
C ALA A 7 7.23 -2.73 -15.51
N ILE A 8 7.08 -3.11 -14.24
CA ILE A 8 8.17 -3.65 -13.40
C ILE A 8 8.15 -5.20 -13.41
N GLY A 9 7.20 -5.83 -14.11
CA GLY A 9 7.05 -7.29 -14.17
C GLY A 9 6.71 -7.93 -12.82
N VAL A 10 6.09 -7.15 -11.93
CA VAL A 10 5.76 -7.56 -10.54
C VAL A 10 4.39 -8.24 -10.46
N ILE A 11 3.47 -7.94 -11.37
CA ILE A 11 2.13 -8.53 -11.37
C ILE A 11 2.13 -9.84 -12.15
N SER A 12 1.88 -10.93 -11.44
CA SER A 12 1.34 -12.17 -12.01
C SER A 12 -0.18 -12.18 -11.85
N GLN A 13 -0.88 -13.10 -12.54
CA GLN A 13 -2.33 -13.26 -12.32
C GLN A 13 -2.71 -13.58 -10.84
N LEU A 14 -1.75 -14.04 -10.03
CA LEU A 14 -1.98 -14.33 -8.62
C LEU A 14 -2.13 -13.06 -7.76
N ASP A 15 -1.67 -11.91 -8.24
CA ASP A 15 -1.58 -10.68 -7.46
C ASP A 15 -2.82 -9.78 -7.58
N ALA A 16 -3.76 -10.10 -8.49
CA ALA A 16 -4.96 -9.31 -8.74
C ALA A 16 -5.82 -9.13 -7.47
N ARG A 17 -6.03 -10.21 -6.70
CA ARG A 17 -6.81 -10.16 -5.44
C ARG A 17 -6.10 -9.34 -4.37
N ALA A 18 -4.77 -9.41 -4.30
CA ALA A 18 -3.99 -8.60 -3.37
C ALA A 18 -4.04 -7.12 -3.76
N LEU A 19 -4.09 -6.80 -5.06
CA LEU A 19 -4.25 -5.43 -5.56
C LEU A 19 -5.64 -4.89 -5.25
N GLU A 20 -6.70 -5.70 -5.41
CA GLU A 20 -8.07 -5.33 -5.02
C GLU A 20 -8.15 -4.96 -3.53
N LEU A 21 -7.58 -5.80 -2.65
CA LEU A 21 -7.51 -5.53 -1.22
C LEU A 21 -6.71 -4.25 -0.90
N LEU A 22 -5.66 -3.93 -1.68
CA LEU A 22 -4.87 -2.71 -1.50
C LEU A 22 -5.72 -1.47 -1.84
N VAL A 23 -6.46 -1.55 -2.94
CA VAL A 23 -7.36 -0.47 -3.39
C VAL A 23 -8.49 -0.26 -2.37
N GLU A 24 -9.06 -1.35 -1.83
CA GLU A 24 -10.08 -1.27 -0.79
C GLU A 24 -9.55 -0.58 0.47
N ALA A 25 -8.40 -1.01 0.99
CA ALA A 25 -7.77 -0.39 2.16
C ALA A 25 -7.40 1.08 1.93
N TYR A 26 -6.95 1.44 0.71
CA TYR A 26 -6.69 2.82 0.34
C TYR A 26 -7.97 3.66 0.32
N THR A 27 -9.05 3.13 -0.24
CA THR A 27 -10.36 3.80 -0.31
C THR A 27 -10.91 4.06 1.08
N GLU A 28 -10.84 3.06 1.98
CA GLU A 28 -11.21 3.19 3.38
C GLU A 28 -10.39 4.28 4.09
N TYR A 29 -9.06 4.27 3.91
CA TYR A 29 -8.18 5.30 4.46
C TYR A 29 -8.57 6.71 3.99
N ARG A 30 -8.86 6.88 2.69
CA ARG A 30 -9.28 8.17 2.12
C ARG A 30 -10.62 8.61 2.68
N HIS A 31 -11.58 7.71 2.80
CA HIS A 31 -12.88 8.04 3.40
C HIS A 31 -12.73 8.58 4.83
N HIS A 32 -11.91 7.93 5.66
CA HIS A 32 -11.64 8.45 7.01
C HIS A 32 -10.86 9.76 7.03
N CYS A 33 -9.99 10.03 6.04
CA CYS A 33 -9.37 11.34 5.90
C CYS A 33 -10.43 12.41 5.65
N ASP A 34 -11.33 12.17 4.69
CA ASP A 34 -12.35 13.12 4.27
C ASP A 34 -13.36 13.38 5.41
N THR A 35 -13.73 12.34 6.17
CA THR A 35 -14.53 12.50 7.41
C THR A 35 -13.83 13.41 8.42
N LEU A 36 -12.55 13.17 8.70
CA LEU A 36 -11.80 13.93 9.72
C LEU A 36 -11.46 15.35 9.26
N GLU A 37 -11.40 15.61 7.96
CA GLU A 37 -11.26 16.96 7.40
C GLU A 37 -12.50 17.81 7.70
N ILE A 38 -13.68 17.20 7.67
CA ILE A 38 -14.96 17.88 7.95
C ILE A 38 -15.24 17.94 9.45
N GLU A 39 -15.11 16.82 10.16
CA GLU A 39 -15.58 16.66 11.54
C GLU A 39 -14.50 16.93 12.59
N GLY A 40 -13.23 16.94 12.16
CA GLY A 40 -12.08 17.10 13.04
C GLY A 40 -11.69 15.82 13.79
N TYR A 41 -10.51 15.86 14.40
CA TYR A 41 -9.93 14.71 15.12
C TYR A 41 -10.48 14.48 16.52
N THR A 42 -11.22 15.45 17.05
CA THR A 42 -11.74 15.42 18.42
C THR A 42 -13.07 16.12 18.49
N TYR A 43 -13.96 15.66 19.37
CA TYR A 43 -15.22 16.31 19.65
C TYR A 43 -15.41 16.55 21.15
N ARG A 44 -16.20 17.56 21.47
CA ARG A 44 -16.51 17.98 22.83
C ARG A 44 -17.83 17.35 23.27
N THR A 45 -17.89 16.83 24.50
CA THR A 45 -19.10 16.24 25.08
C THR A 45 -19.21 16.63 26.55
N GLU A 46 -20.42 16.82 27.05
CA GLU A 46 -20.67 17.20 28.44
C GLU A 46 -21.18 15.99 29.23
N THR A 47 -20.70 15.82 30.45
CA THR A 47 -21.21 14.81 31.39
C THR A 47 -22.54 15.25 31.96
N GLN A 48 -23.23 14.31 32.62
CA GLN A 48 -24.43 14.63 33.41
C GLN A 48 -24.15 15.61 34.57
N THR A 49 -22.88 15.74 35.01
CA THR A 49 -22.43 16.71 36.02
C THR A 49 -22.05 18.07 35.46
N GLY A 50 -22.11 18.26 34.12
CA GLY A 50 -21.73 19.51 33.44
C GLY A 50 -20.23 19.64 33.14
N ASP A 51 -19.44 18.61 33.43
CA ASP A 51 -18.02 18.59 33.08
C ASP A 51 -17.85 18.39 31.59
N VAL A 52 -16.87 19.06 31.00
CA VAL A 52 -16.65 18.97 29.56
C VAL A 52 -15.46 18.08 29.24
N LEU A 53 -15.71 17.01 28.48
CA LEU A 53 -14.69 16.09 27.98
C LEU A 53 -14.41 16.36 26.50
N ILE A 54 -13.14 16.23 26.14
CA ILE A 54 -12.71 16.16 24.75
C ILE A 54 -12.38 14.69 24.46
N LYS A 55 -13.04 14.11 23.47
CA LYS A 55 -12.84 12.72 23.05
C LYS A 55 -12.29 12.66 21.64
N ALA A 56 -11.47 11.65 21.37
CA ALA A 56 -10.98 11.37 20.02
C ALA A 56 -12.13 10.93 19.12
N HIS A 57 -12.14 11.42 17.88
CA HIS A 57 -13.09 10.99 16.88
C HIS A 57 -12.85 9.52 16.51
N PRO A 58 -13.87 8.64 16.46
CA PRO A 58 -13.67 7.22 16.13
C PRO A 58 -12.92 6.99 14.82
N ALA A 59 -13.20 7.80 13.79
CA ALA A 59 -12.52 7.73 12.50
C ALA A 59 -11.01 7.97 12.59
N ALA A 60 -10.50 8.63 13.64
CA ALA A 60 -9.06 8.83 13.82
C ALA A 60 -8.33 7.49 14.08
N MET A 61 -8.92 6.60 14.89
CA MET A 61 -8.36 5.28 15.14
C MET A 61 -8.51 4.37 13.92
N MET A 62 -9.66 4.43 13.23
CA MET A 62 -9.91 3.64 12.02
C MET A 62 -8.96 4.05 10.88
N LYS A 63 -8.73 5.36 10.69
CA LYS A 63 -7.71 5.88 9.76
C LYS A 63 -6.32 5.33 10.06
N ALA A 64 -5.94 5.29 11.34
CA ALA A 64 -4.63 4.79 11.75
C ALA A 64 -4.50 3.28 11.49
N ASP A 65 -5.57 2.51 11.68
CA ASP A 65 -5.61 1.09 11.35
C ASP A 65 -5.50 0.84 9.84
N ALA A 66 -6.34 1.51 9.03
CA ALA A 66 -6.31 1.42 7.58
C ALA A 66 -4.93 1.78 7.02
N TRP A 67 -4.28 2.81 7.57
CA TRP A 67 -2.92 3.18 7.20
C TRP A 67 -1.88 2.07 7.48
N LYS A 68 -2.00 1.36 8.60
CA LYS A 68 -1.09 0.24 8.93
C LYS A 68 -1.26 -0.90 7.93
N ARG A 69 -2.50 -1.26 7.60
CA ARG A 69 -2.81 -2.27 6.58
C ARG A 69 -2.27 -1.87 5.21
N LEU A 70 -2.53 -0.64 4.79
CA LEU A 70 -2.02 -0.08 3.53
C LEU A 70 -0.49 -0.16 3.47
N ARG A 71 0.21 0.30 4.51
CA ARG A 71 1.68 0.27 4.56
C ARG A 71 2.24 -1.15 4.47
N ALA A 72 1.60 -2.11 5.12
CA ALA A 72 2.01 -3.51 5.05
C ALA A 72 1.88 -4.04 3.62
N MET A 73 0.73 -3.81 2.98
CA MET A 73 0.50 -4.25 1.59
C MET A 73 1.42 -3.56 0.58
N LEU A 74 1.67 -2.26 0.71
CA LEU A 74 2.63 -1.54 -0.12
C LEU A 74 4.04 -2.13 -0.04
N ALA A 75 4.42 -2.68 1.13
CA ALA A 75 5.70 -3.34 1.29
C ALA A 75 5.75 -4.65 0.47
N GLU A 76 4.71 -5.48 0.54
CA GLU A 76 4.59 -6.74 -0.21
C GLU A 76 4.68 -6.52 -1.73
N PHE A 77 4.09 -5.43 -2.24
CA PHE A 77 4.16 -5.06 -3.66
C PHE A 77 5.46 -4.36 -4.08
N GLY A 78 6.45 -4.19 -3.19
CA GLY A 78 7.70 -3.52 -3.54
C GLY A 78 7.57 -2.00 -3.74
N MET A 79 6.44 -1.40 -3.34
CA MET A 79 6.13 0.01 -3.58
C MET A 79 6.77 0.96 -2.55
N THR A 80 7.51 0.44 -1.58
CA THR A 80 8.28 1.27 -0.65
C THR A 80 9.76 1.28 -1.05
N PRO A 81 10.50 2.37 -0.78
CA PRO A 81 11.94 2.41 -1.08
C PRO A 81 12.72 1.22 -0.51
N ALA A 82 12.34 0.73 0.68
CA ALA A 82 13.01 -0.37 1.36
C ALA A 82 12.58 -1.77 0.86
N SER A 83 11.40 -1.91 0.25
CA SER A 83 10.91 -3.19 -0.27
C SER A 83 11.18 -3.38 -1.76
N ARG A 84 11.48 -2.31 -2.50
CA ARG A 84 11.74 -2.34 -3.94
C ARG A 84 12.85 -3.32 -4.35
N SER A 85 13.87 -3.51 -3.50
CA SER A 85 14.96 -4.47 -3.76
C SER A 85 14.61 -5.93 -3.48
N LYS A 86 13.51 -6.19 -2.75
CA LYS A 86 13.07 -7.55 -2.36
C LYS A 86 12.11 -8.17 -3.37
N VAL A 87 11.43 -7.33 -4.15
CA VAL A 87 10.51 -7.76 -5.21
C VAL A 87 11.28 -7.68 -6.51
N SER A 88 11.90 -8.80 -6.90
CA SER A 88 12.68 -8.86 -8.13
C SER A 88 11.72 -8.75 -9.32
N ALA A 89 11.86 -7.69 -10.12
CA ALA A 89 11.45 -7.72 -11.50
C ALA A 89 12.11 -8.93 -12.17
N LYS A 90 11.41 -9.63 -13.06
CA LYS A 90 12.08 -10.58 -13.97
C LYS A 90 13.12 -9.79 -14.75
N THR A 91 14.38 -9.91 -14.37
CA THR A 91 15.47 -9.51 -15.27
C THR A 91 15.32 -10.38 -16.51
N PRO A 92 15.42 -9.81 -17.73
CA PRO A 92 15.50 -10.64 -18.93
C PRO A 92 16.57 -11.70 -18.69
N ASP A 93 16.26 -12.96 -19.01
CA ASP A 93 17.16 -14.09 -18.77
C ASP A 93 18.57 -13.68 -19.15
N ALA A 94 19.48 -13.66 -18.17
CA ALA A 94 20.86 -13.32 -18.41
C ALA A 94 21.35 -14.29 -19.47
N VAL A 95 21.65 -13.78 -20.67
CA VAL A 95 22.15 -14.59 -21.77
C VAL A 95 23.40 -15.28 -21.26
N ASP A 96 23.39 -16.63 -21.26
CA ASP A 96 24.52 -17.41 -20.77
C ASP A 96 25.79 -16.97 -21.53
N PRO A 97 26.80 -16.38 -20.86
CA PRO A 97 28.01 -15.90 -21.51
C PRO A 97 28.71 -17.01 -22.32
N LEU A 98 28.56 -18.26 -21.90
CA LEU A 98 29.09 -19.41 -22.62
C LEU A 98 28.33 -19.66 -23.94
N ALA A 99 27.01 -19.51 -23.94
CA ALA A 99 26.19 -19.68 -25.14
C ALA A 99 26.47 -18.60 -26.20
N GLU A 100 26.73 -17.35 -25.78
CA GLU A 100 27.19 -16.30 -26.71
C GLU A 100 28.59 -16.57 -27.25
N PHE A 101 29.53 -16.97 -26.39
CA PHE A 101 30.89 -17.31 -26.80
C PHE A 101 30.92 -18.45 -27.81
N MET A 102 30.05 -19.45 -27.65
CA MET A 102 29.93 -20.58 -28.58
C MET A 102 29.35 -20.14 -29.93
N LYS A 103 28.33 -19.27 -29.96
CA LYS A 103 27.76 -18.72 -31.21
C LYS A 103 28.73 -17.85 -32.00
N ALA A 104 29.64 -17.14 -31.34
CA ALA A 104 30.61 -16.25 -31.99
C ALA A 104 31.75 -17.00 -32.69
N ARG A 105 31.82 -18.33 -32.57
CA ARG A 105 32.92 -19.16 -33.08
C ARG A 105 32.54 -20.00 -34.31
N ASP A 106 31.26 -20.00 -34.68
CA ASP A 106 30.74 -20.59 -35.93
C ASP A 106 30.64 -19.51 -37.03
#